data_AF-E9D9P6-F1
#
_entry.id   AF-E9D9P6-F1
#
_cell.length_a   1.000
_cell.length_b   1.000
_cell.length_c   1.000
_cell.angle_alpha   90.00
_cell.angle_beta   90.00
_cell.angle_gamma   90.00
#
_symmetry.space_group_name_H-M   'P 1'
#
loop_
_entity.id
_entity.type
_entity.pdbx_description
1 polymer ?
#
loop_
_entity_poly.entity_id
_entity_poly.type
_entity_poly.pdbx_seq_one_letter_code
_entity_poly.pdbx_strand_id
1 'polypeptide(L)' 'RSRYPTQQQNALSLEEYPVPIARPLAPFIAASFVILYGVNSLQNAMVNSEEFRNDPRNPNRRVSAAEKH' A
#
# COMPACT_ATOMS: atom_id res chain seq x y z
N ARG A 1 4.74 37.21 44.33
CA ARG A 1 3.97 36.65 43.20
C ARG A 1 4.90 35.73 42.42
N SER A 2 4.77 34.43 42.69
CA SER A 2 5.58 33.36 42.14
C SER A 2 5.53 33.37 40.61
N ARG A 3 6.70 33.43 39.96
CA ARG A 3 6.88 33.13 38.54
C ARG A 3 7.92 32.03 38.42
N TYR A 4 7.51 30.81 38.75
CA TYR A 4 8.26 29.65 38.30
C TYR A 4 8.22 29.63 36.76
N PRO A 5 9.36 29.52 36.06
CA PRO A 5 9.34 29.22 34.64
C PRO A 5 8.65 27.86 34.48
N THR A 6 7.66 27.80 33.60
CA THR A 6 7.10 26.55 33.11
C THR A 6 8.25 25.70 32.57
N GLN A 7 8.69 24.73 33.37
CA GLN A 7 9.53 23.64 32.90
C GLN A 7 8.90 23.12 31.62
N GLN A 8 9.61 23.23 30.50
CA GLN A 8 9.16 22.72 29.22
C GLN A 8 9.09 21.20 29.36
N GLN A 9 7.86 20.72 29.50
CA GLN A 9 7.52 19.39 29.92
C GLN A 9 7.70 18.46 28.72
N ASN A 10 8.74 17.63 28.78
CA ASN A 10 8.91 16.35 28.09
C ASN A 10 8.17 16.20 26.74
N ALA A 11 8.91 16.35 25.65
CA ALA A 11 8.86 15.34 24.61
C ALA A 11 10.30 14.92 24.37
N LEU A 12 10.56 13.62 24.32
CA LEU A 12 11.73 13.07 23.66
C LEU A 12 11.62 13.53 22.20
N SER A 13 12.07 14.74 21.91
CA SER A 13 12.19 15.23 20.56
C SER A 13 13.20 14.32 19.91
N LEU A 14 12.71 13.29 19.21
CA LEU A 14 13.43 12.78 18.05
C LEU A 14 13.65 14.01 17.19
N GLU A 15 14.79 14.66 17.37
CA GLU A 15 15.22 15.75 16.52
C GLU A 15 15.20 15.18 15.10
N GLU A 16 14.29 15.68 14.27
CA GLU A 16 14.08 15.16 12.93
C GLU A 16 15.25 15.62 12.06
N TYR A 17 16.31 14.82 12.04
CA TYR A 17 17.44 15.03 11.15
C TYR A 17 17.01 14.71 9.71
N PRO A 18 17.11 15.64 8.75
CA PRO A 18 16.74 15.41 7.36
C PRO A 18 17.78 14.50 6.69
N VAL A 19 17.70 13.20 6.97
CA VAL A 19 18.46 12.17 6.26
C VAL A 19 17.82 11.93 4.89
N PRO A 20 18.61 11.91 3.80
CA PRO A 20 18.09 11.69 2.45
C PRO A 20 17.70 10.22 2.24
N ILE A 21 16.55 9.80 2.78
CA ILE A 21 16.03 8.42 2.71
C ILE A 21 15.36 8.13 1.36
N ALA A 22 14.68 9.12 0.77
CA ALA A 22 13.90 8.92 -0.44
C ALA A 22 14.75 8.52 -1.67
N ARG A 23 15.96 9.09 -1.80
CA ARG A 23 16.87 8.81 -2.94
C ARG A 23 17.35 7.36 -2.98
N PRO A 24 17.92 6.78 -1.91
CA PRO A 24 18.32 5.37 -1.91
C PRO A 24 17.13 4.40 -1.89
N LEU A 25 15.95 4.79 -1.38
CA LEU A 25 14.75 3.94 -1.40
C LEU A 25 14.00 3.95 -2.74
N ALA A 26 14.21 4.97 -3.58
CA ALA A 26 13.53 5.11 -4.87
C ALA A 26 13.51 3.84 -5.74
N PRO A 27 14.62 3.10 -5.96
CA PRO A 27 14.58 1.88 -6.79
C PRO A 27 13.73 0.77 -6.17
N PHE A 28 13.68 0.65 -4.84
CA PHE A 28 12.86 -0.35 -4.16
C PHE A 28 11.37 0.00 -4.26
N ILE A 29 11.02 1.26 -4.06
CA ILE A 29 9.64 1.75 -4.21
C ILE A 29 9.18 1.54 -5.65
N ALA A 30 10.00 1.92 -6.64
CA ALA A 30 9.70 1.72 -8.05
C ALA A 30 9.51 0.23 -8.39
N ALA A 31 10.41 -0.64 -7.93
CA ALA A 31 10.28 -2.08 -8.09
C ALA A 31 8.99 -2.62 -7.44
N SER A 32 8.63 -2.17 -6.24
CA SER A 32 7.37 -2.55 -5.59
C SER A 32 6.16 -2.19 -6.45
N PHE A 33 6.13 -1.01 -7.05
CA PHE A 33 5.03 -0.62 -7.95
C PHE A 33 4.98 -1.48 -9.22
N VAL A 34 6.12 -1.79 -9.82
CA VAL A 34 6.19 -2.66 -11.00
C VAL A 34 5.67 -4.06 -10.67
N ILE A 35 6.13 -4.65 -9.57
CA ILE A 35 5.69 -5.97 -9.12
C ILE A 35 4.19 -5.95 -8.80
N LEU A 36 3.70 -4.93 -8.10
CA LEU A 36 2.28 -4.81 -7.76
C LEU A 36 1.40 -4.80 -9.02
N TYR A 37 1.78 -4.03 -10.03
CA TYR A 37 1.07 -4.00 -11.31
C TYR A 37 1.16 -5.34 -12.06
N GLY A 38 2.36 -5.94 -12.12
CA GLY A 38 2.57 -7.24 -12.74
C GLY A 38 1.74 -8.34 -12.08
N VAL A 39 1.75 -8.40 -10.76
CA VAL A 39 0.98 -9.38 -9.98
C VAL A 39 -0.52 -9.15 -10.13
N ASN A 40 -1.00 -7.90 -10.10
CA ASN A 40 -2.42 -7.60 -10.30
C ASN A 40 -2.92 -8.05 -11.68
N SER A 41 -2.16 -7.76 -12.74
CA SER A 41 -2.51 -8.17 -14.11
C SER A 41 -2.48 -9.68 -14.30
N LEU A 42 -1.46 -10.36 -13.75
CA LEU A 42 -1.36 -11.82 -13.79
C LEU A 42 -2.48 -12.50 -13.01
N GLN A 43 -2.81 -12.00 -11.82
CA GLN A 43 -3.92 -12.53 -11.02
C GLN A 43 -5.24 -12.43 -11.79
N ASN A 44 -5.53 -11.28 -12.42
CA ASN A 44 -6.72 -11.11 -13.23
C ASN A 44 -6.78 -12.08 -14.42
N ALA A 45 -5.65 -12.37 -15.07
CA ALA A 45 -5.60 -13.36 -16.14
C ALA A 45 -5.84 -14.80 -15.62
N MET A 46 -5.16 -15.19 -14.54
CA MET A 46 -5.25 -16.55 -13.98
C MET A 46 -6.64 -16.86 -13.41
N VAL A 47 -7.26 -15.89 -12.74
CA VAL A 47 -8.60 -16.05 -12.17
C VAL A 47 -9.68 -16.16 -13.25
N ASN A 48 -9.41 -15.70 -14.47
CA ASN A 48 -10.29 -15.85 -15.63
C ASN A 48 -10.01 -17.10 -16.48
N SER A 49 -9.04 -17.94 -16.10
CA SER A 49 -8.77 -19.22 -16.77
C SER A 49 -9.94 -20.19 -16.63
N GLU A 50 -10.02 -21.16 -17.55
CA GLU A 50 -11.16 -22.07 -17.70
C GLU A 50 -11.52 -22.85 -16.43
N GLU A 51 -10.52 -23.19 -15.61
CA GLU A 51 -10.68 -23.94 -14.36
C GLU A 51 -11.28 -23.07 -13.25
N PHE A 52 -10.85 -21.82 -13.11
CA PHE A 52 -11.24 -20.95 -11.98
C PHE A 52 -12.38 -19.98 -12.31
N ARG A 53 -12.78 -19.84 -13.58
CA ARG A 53 -13.84 -18.90 -14.00
C ARG A 53 -15.22 -19.23 -13.40
N ASN A 54 -15.47 -20.50 -13.11
CA ASN A 54 -16.76 -20.98 -12.59
C ASN A 54 -16.76 -21.23 -11.07
N ASP A 55 -15.64 -21.00 -10.37
CA ASP A 55 -15.56 -21.19 -8.91
C ASP A 55 -16.42 -20.14 -8.18
N PRO A 56 -17.35 -20.51 -7.28
CA PRO A 56 -18.13 -19.56 -6.47
C PRO A 56 -17.32 -18.56 -5.64
N ARG A 57 -16.04 -18.83 -5.42
CA ARG A 57 -15.11 -17.96 -4.67
C ARG A 57 -14.42 -16.94 -5.55
N ASN A 58 -14.55 -17.06 -6.87
CA ASN A 58 -13.91 -16.14 -7.80
C ASN A 58 -14.58 -14.74 -7.72
N PRO A 59 -13.85 -13.70 -7.30
CA PRO A 59 -14.40 -12.35 -7.17
C PRO A 59 -14.88 -11.77 -8.50
N ASN A 60 -14.26 -12.15 -9.62
CA ASN A 60 -14.61 -11.65 -10.95
C ASN A 60 -15.98 -12.13 -11.41
N ARG A 61 -16.52 -13.24 -10.89
CA ARG A 61 -17.87 -13.71 -11.25
C ARG A 61 -18.96 -12.71 -10.89
N ARG A 62 -18.78 -11.97 -9.80
CA ARG A 62 -19.76 -10.97 -9.33
C ARG A 62 -19.69 -9.70 -10.19
N VAL A 63 -18.48 -9.30 -10.58
CA VAL A 63 -18.23 -8.15 -11.44
C VAL A 63 -18.72 -8.42 -12.86
N SER A 64 -18.43 -9.60 -13.44
CA SER A 64 -18.92 -9.99 -14.77
C SER A 64 -20.43 -10.22 -14.85
N ALA A 65 -21.08 -10.58 -13.74
CA ALA A 65 -22.54 -10.69 -13.68
C ALA A 65 -23.21 -9.31 -13.56
N ALA A 66 -22.58 -8.37 -12.87
CA ALA A 66 -23.04 -6.98 -12.76
C ALA A 66 -22.87 -6.20 -14.08
N GLU A 67 -21.83 -6.48 -14.87
CA GLU A 67 -21.61 -5.84 -16.18
C GLU A 67 -22.50 -6.40 -17.32
N LYS A 68 -23.22 -7.50 -17.07
CA LYS A 68 -24.14 -8.12 -18.04
C LYS A 68 -25.59 -7.67 -17.92
N HIS A 69 -25.87 -6.67 -17.09
CA HIS A 69 -27.21 -6.12 -16.84
C HIS A 69 -27.20 -4.61 -17.04
#